data_AF-A0A821A7M7-F1
#
_entry.id   AF-A0A821A7M7-F1
#
_cell.length_a   1.000
_cell.length_b   1.000
_cell.length_c   1.000
_cell.angle_alpha   90.00
_cell.angle_beta   90.00
_cell.angle_gamma   90.00
#
_symmetry.space_group_name_H-M   'P 1'
#
loop_
_entity.id
_entity.type
_entity.pdbx_description
1 polymer ?
#
loop_
_entity_poly.entity_id
_entity_poly.type
_entity_poly.pdbx_seq_one_letter_code
_entity_poly.pdbx_strand_id
1 'polypeptide(L)'
;NAPARLISSFLDQLLTPIYNYVTKDITFINGIDVVRKLKEYQLQGYLNSTTLFIVFDVTDLYTMIPRDGAIAALTRFCEKNAIHGKIGTLKISTVIQLACVVLDTNSFAYKDKYYRQIKGGAMGSPFTMVLANIYMLEWEQKLIQHQQVNHGIYGRYIDDVFMTSNLSKEEILKLLDETTQTDSNIKITTTISQTLDYLDVTIENKNGNLKTCIYHKSASEPYILPYSSDHPRHVHINILNNALVRAARICSTVEDFDMERLSIEMILLVNGYPPKFIQQHMKNFFMKYNAMNVWTELNSDLYQQLHHELLYKPTHREQKVQLETNDISLKKATNYEHKDQIYLHYTFETGPLINFKKQYREIWGKYYVYPGSRLRNTRLILGTILNRTLQSLLIHKKPKKDILTKMESTRLAAS
;
A
#
# COMPACT_ATOMS: atom_id res chain seq x y z
N ASN A 1 -20.43 -12.84 8.62
CA ASN A 1 -19.43 -11.95 9.25
C ASN A 1 -18.72 -12.70 10.36
N ALA A 2 -17.40 -12.90 10.23
CA ALA A 2 -16.62 -13.58 11.26
C ALA A 2 -16.74 -12.85 12.62
N PRO A 3 -16.80 -13.57 13.76
CA PRO A 3 -17.03 -12.98 15.07
C PRO A 3 -15.99 -11.91 15.44
N ALA A 4 -14.75 -12.08 15.00
CA ALA A 4 -13.63 -11.18 15.30
C ALA A 4 -13.36 -10.10 14.23
N ARG A 5 -14.24 -9.90 13.24
CA ARG A 5 -14.03 -8.92 12.15
C ARG A 5 -13.70 -7.51 12.65
N LEU A 6 -14.35 -7.10 13.74
CA LEU A 6 -14.20 -5.76 14.31
C LEU A 6 -12.87 -5.61 15.07
N ILE A 7 -12.45 -6.67 15.76
CA ILE A 7 -11.12 -6.76 16.37
C ILE A 7 -10.05 -6.75 15.28
N SER A 8 -10.24 -7.50 14.20
CA SER A 8 -9.36 -7.49 13.04
C SER A 8 -9.22 -6.10 12.43
N SER A 9 -10.33 -5.38 12.22
CA SER A 9 -10.29 -4.02 11.67
C SER A 9 -9.59 -3.04 12.61
N PHE A 10 -9.76 -3.22 13.92
CA PHE A 10 -9.09 -2.41 14.92
C PHE A 10 -7.57 -2.63 14.92
N LEU A 11 -7.13 -3.88 14.88
CA LEU A 11 -5.70 -4.22 14.83
C LEU A 11 -5.03 -3.72 13.54
N ASP A 12 -5.71 -3.83 12.40
CA ASP A 12 -5.25 -3.25 11.14
C ASP A 12 -5.05 -1.72 11.24
N GLN A 13 -6.05 -0.99 11.74
CA GLN A 13 -5.96 0.46 11.97
C GLN A 13 -4.83 0.86 12.93
N LEU A 14 -4.48 -0.02 13.87
CA LEU A 14 -3.43 0.21 14.84
C LEU A 14 -2.03 -0.07 14.28
N LEU A 15 -1.86 -1.17 13.52
CA LEU A 15 -0.56 -1.70 13.12
C LEU A 15 -0.12 -1.24 11.73
N THR A 16 -1.04 -1.13 10.76
CA THR A 16 -0.73 -0.76 9.38
C THR A 16 0.00 0.59 9.26
N PRO A 17 -0.38 1.65 9.99
CA PRO A 17 0.36 2.91 9.99
C PRO A 17 1.83 2.75 10.42
N ILE A 18 2.07 1.93 11.46
CA ILE A 18 3.42 1.69 11.98
C ILE A 18 4.23 0.89 10.97
N TYR A 19 3.62 -0.16 10.41
CA TYR A 19 4.23 -0.97 9.37
C TYR A 19 4.63 -0.13 8.16
N ASN A 20 3.72 0.68 7.62
CA ASN A 20 3.99 1.55 6.46
C ASN A 20 5.11 2.54 6.74
N TYR A 21 5.18 3.08 7.97
CA TYR A 21 6.26 3.98 8.36
C TYR A 21 7.62 3.27 8.40
N VAL A 22 7.69 2.07 8.98
CA VAL A 22 8.92 1.27 9.08
C VAL A 22 9.40 0.80 7.71
N THR A 23 8.48 0.51 6.80
CA THR A 23 8.77 -0.10 5.49
C THR A 23 8.72 0.87 4.31
N LYS A 24 8.65 2.18 4.58
CA LYS A 24 8.49 3.23 3.55
C LYS A 24 9.54 3.16 2.43
N ASP A 25 10.78 2.81 2.77
CA ASP A 25 11.90 2.83 1.81
C ASP A 25 11.95 1.56 0.96
N ILE A 26 11.39 0.46 1.48
CA ILE A 26 11.37 -0.88 0.89
C ILE A 26 10.00 -1.31 0.35
N THR A 27 9.00 -0.43 0.39
CA THR A 27 7.68 -0.68 -0.18
C THR A 27 7.54 0.10 -1.47
N PHE A 28 7.12 -0.57 -2.54
CA PHE A 28 6.77 0.10 -3.79
C PHE A 28 5.30 0.47 -3.81
N ILE A 29 5.00 1.65 -4.36
CA ILE A 29 3.62 2.16 -4.42
C ILE A 29 2.92 1.74 -5.72
N ASN A 30 3.65 1.69 -6.82
CA ASN A 30 3.20 1.33 -8.18
C ASN A 30 4.42 1.18 -9.11
N GLY A 31 4.21 0.82 -10.38
CA GLY A 31 5.30 0.71 -11.35
C GLY A 31 6.05 2.03 -11.62
N ILE A 32 5.40 3.19 -11.50
CA ILE A 32 6.04 4.50 -11.71
C ILE A 32 7.08 4.79 -10.61
N ASP A 33 6.79 4.40 -9.38
CA ASP A 33 7.73 4.48 -8.25
C ASP A 33 8.98 3.61 -8.50
N VAL A 34 8.80 2.42 -9.07
CA VAL A 34 9.91 1.53 -9.49
C VAL A 34 10.77 2.19 -10.56
N VAL A 35 10.15 2.78 -11.59
CA VAL A 35 10.86 3.51 -12.66
C VAL A 35 11.70 4.65 -12.08
N ARG A 36 11.18 5.43 -11.13
CA ARG A 36 11.95 6.51 -10.48
C ARG A 36 13.17 5.97 -9.73
N LYS A 37 12.97 4.95 -8.89
CA LYS A 37 14.07 4.36 -8.11
C LYS A 37 15.15 3.77 -9.03
N LEU A 38 14.77 3.14 -10.14
CA LEU A 38 15.72 2.63 -11.14
C LEU A 38 16.47 3.76 -11.86
N LYS A 39 15.81 4.87 -12.18
CA LYS A 39 16.50 6.05 -12.74
C LYS A 39 17.50 6.64 -11.75
N GLU A 40 17.11 6.79 -10.49
CA GLU A 40 18.02 7.26 -9.43
C GLU A 40 19.22 6.32 -9.28
N TYR A 41 18.99 5.01 -9.28
CA TYR A 41 20.02 3.98 -9.25
C TYR A 41 20.99 4.05 -10.44
N GLN A 42 20.48 4.32 -11.66
CA GLN A 42 21.33 4.58 -12.82
C GLN A 42 22.11 5.89 -12.67
N LEU A 43 21.47 6.98 -12.25
CA LEU A 43 22.11 8.30 -12.09
C LEU A 43 23.23 8.27 -11.05
N GLN A 44 23.11 7.42 -10.04
CA GLN A 44 24.14 7.17 -9.02
C GLN A 44 25.29 6.27 -9.52
N GLY A 45 25.21 5.76 -10.75
CA GLY A 45 26.24 4.91 -11.35
C GLY A 45 26.25 3.47 -10.85
N TYR A 46 25.15 3.00 -10.27
CA TYR A 46 25.05 1.64 -9.72
C TYR A 46 24.55 0.61 -10.75
N LEU A 47 23.90 1.07 -11.83
CA LEU A 47 23.46 0.24 -12.95
C LEU A 47 24.62 -0.06 -13.91
N ASN A 48 25.18 -1.26 -13.80
CA ASN A 48 26.26 -1.77 -14.63
C ASN A 48 25.71 -2.55 -15.84
N SER A 49 26.55 -2.80 -16.85
CA SER A 49 26.20 -3.67 -17.98
C SER A 49 25.85 -5.09 -17.58
N THR A 50 26.33 -5.56 -16.42
CA THR A 50 26.06 -6.90 -15.88
C THR A 50 24.95 -6.93 -14.83
N THR A 51 24.33 -5.78 -14.50
CA THR A 51 23.26 -5.76 -13.50
C THR A 51 22.10 -6.65 -13.93
N LEU A 52 21.71 -7.55 -13.03
CA LEU A 52 20.55 -8.41 -13.15
C LEU A 52 19.40 -7.85 -12.32
N PHE A 53 18.21 -7.94 -12.89
CA PHE A 53 16.96 -7.73 -12.18
C PHE A 53 16.46 -9.07 -11.67
N ILE A 54 15.91 -9.05 -10.46
CA ILE A 54 15.34 -10.21 -9.79
C ILE A 54 13.90 -9.86 -9.44
N VAL A 55 12.97 -10.68 -9.89
CA VAL A 55 11.58 -10.68 -9.41
C VAL A 55 11.29 -12.02 -8.80
N PHE A 56 10.68 -12.04 -7.63
CA PHE A 56 10.11 -13.27 -7.09
C PHE A 56 8.76 -13.04 -6.44
N ASP A 57 7.89 -14.03 -6.61
CA ASP A 57 6.57 -14.10 -5.98
C ASP A 57 6.63 -15.07 -4.80
N VAL A 58 5.90 -14.73 -3.73
CA VAL A 58 5.77 -15.56 -2.54
C VAL A 58 4.49 -16.37 -2.60
N THR A 59 4.62 -17.68 -2.72
CA THR A 59 3.46 -18.56 -2.92
C THR A 59 2.58 -18.62 -1.68
N ASP A 60 1.27 -18.39 -1.88
CA ASP A 60 0.21 -18.59 -0.89
C ASP A 60 0.40 -17.83 0.44
N LEU A 61 1.10 -16.68 0.42
CA LEU A 61 1.54 -15.95 1.61
C LEU A 61 0.47 -15.91 2.71
N TYR A 62 -0.69 -15.31 2.46
CA TYR A 62 -1.73 -15.10 3.48
C TYR A 62 -2.35 -16.41 4.04
N THR A 63 -2.33 -17.48 3.25
CA THR A 63 -3.01 -18.74 3.62
C THR A 63 -2.08 -19.77 4.25
N MET A 64 -0.77 -19.63 4.08
CA MET A 64 0.21 -20.60 4.55
C MET A 64 1.09 -20.12 5.71
N ILE A 65 1.02 -18.84 6.09
CA ILE A 65 1.79 -18.33 7.23
C ILE A 65 1.54 -19.14 8.51
N PRO A 66 2.59 -19.61 9.19
CA PRO A 66 2.47 -20.33 10.45
C PRO A 66 2.00 -19.37 11.55
N ARG A 67 0.96 -19.77 12.30
CA ARG A 67 0.37 -18.92 13.35
C ARG A 67 1.40 -18.50 14.40
N ASP A 68 2.14 -19.48 14.94
CA ASP A 68 3.07 -19.22 16.04
C ASP A 68 4.23 -18.33 15.58
N GLY A 69 4.77 -18.58 14.39
CA GLY A 69 5.78 -17.74 13.75
C GLY A 69 5.29 -16.31 13.53
N ALA A 70 4.06 -16.14 13.02
CA ALA A 70 3.46 -14.83 12.79
C ALA A 70 3.23 -14.04 14.09
N ILE A 71 2.76 -14.70 15.14
CA ILE A 71 2.57 -14.07 16.45
C ILE A 71 3.92 -13.69 17.08
N ALA A 72 4.95 -14.53 16.93
CA ALA A 72 6.29 -14.22 17.39
C ALA A 72 6.88 -13.02 16.63
N ALA A 73 6.73 -12.96 15.31
CA ALA A 73 7.14 -11.84 14.49
C ALA A 73 6.39 -10.55 14.85
N LEU A 74 5.07 -10.64 15.05
CA LEU A 74 4.27 -9.51 15.53
C LEU A 74 4.74 -9.00 16.89
N THR A 75 5.10 -9.91 17.80
CA THR A 75 5.59 -9.56 19.14
C THR A 75 6.88 -8.76 19.05
N ARG A 76 7.89 -9.27 18.32
CA ARG A 76 9.16 -8.56 18.09
C ARG A 76 8.96 -7.23 17.38
N PHE A 77 8.09 -7.20 16.37
CA PHE A 77 7.75 -5.97 15.66
C PHE A 77 7.13 -4.92 16.61
N CYS A 78 6.21 -5.33 17.48
CA CYS A 78 5.62 -4.44 18.47
C CYS A 78 6.64 -3.98 19.50
N GLU A 79 7.53 -4.85 20.00
CA GLU A 79 8.59 -4.49 20.94
C GLU A 79 9.54 -3.44 20.35
N LYS A 80 9.95 -3.62 19.09
CA LYS A 80 10.84 -2.68 18.39
C LYS A 80 10.21 -1.31 18.16
N ASN A 81 8.89 -1.23 18.01
CA ASN A 81 8.17 -0.02 17.62
C ASN A 81 7.28 0.59 18.73
N ALA A 82 7.27 -0.01 19.91
CA ALA A 82 6.47 0.45 21.04
C ALA A 82 7.04 1.72 21.66
N ILE A 83 6.13 2.60 22.09
CA ILE A 83 6.47 3.79 22.87
C ILE A 83 6.07 3.50 24.32
N HIS A 84 7.05 3.47 25.24
CA HIS A 84 6.85 3.07 26.64
C HIS A 84 6.16 1.71 26.81
N GLY A 85 6.53 0.73 25.97
CA GLY A 85 5.96 -0.63 26.00
C GLY A 85 4.50 -0.72 25.53
N LYS A 86 4.02 0.29 24.80
CA LYS A 86 2.66 0.35 24.26
C LYS A 86 2.65 0.61 22.76
N ILE A 87 1.65 0.05 22.09
CA ILE A 87 1.27 0.38 20.72
C ILE A 87 -0.03 1.18 20.79
N GLY A 88 0.04 2.47 20.46
CA GLY A 88 -1.02 3.42 20.78
C GLY A 88 -1.26 3.46 22.29
N THR A 89 -2.46 3.08 22.72
CA THR A 89 -2.84 3.03 24.15
C THR A 89 -2.73 1.64 24.78
N LEU A 90 -2.48 0.60 23.98
CA LEU A 90 -2.52 -0.79 24.43
C LEU A 90 -1.14 -1.32 24.80
N LYS A 91 -1.09 -2.13 25.85
CA LYS A 91 0.11 -2.94 26.16
C LYS A 91 0.33 -3.95 25.03
N ILE A 92 1.60 -4.27 24.74
CA ILE A 92 1.95 -5.27 23.71
C ILE A 92 1.22 -6.59 23.97
N SER A 93 1.19 -7.08 25.21
CA SER A 93 0.47 -8.31 25.56
C SER A 93 -1.00 -8.30 25.19
N THR A 94 -1.68 -7.14 25.31
CA THR A 94 -3.08 -6.99 24.88
C THR A 94 -3.21 -7.06 23.36
N VAL A 95 -2.30 -6.43 22.62
CA VAL A 95 -2.29 -6.51 21.14
C VAL A 95 -2.13 -7.96 20.69
N ILE A 96 -1.21 -8.70 21.30
CA ILE A 96 -0.98 -10.12 21.00
C ILE A 96 -2.19 -10.99 21.35
N GLN A 97 -2.83 -10.77 22.50
CA GLN A 97 -4.07 -11.48 22.87
C GLN A 97 -5.19 -11.25 21.85
N LEU A 98 -5.38 -10.00 21.40
CA LEU A 98 -6.37 -9.68 20.36
C LEU A 98 -6.04 -10.35 19.03
N ALA A 99 -4.75 -10.39 18.66
CA ALA A 99 -4.30 -11.09 17.46
C ALA A 99 -4.62 -12.59 17.53
N CYS A 100 -4.33 -13.25 18.65
CA CYS A 100 -4.68 -14.66 18.86
C CYS A 100 -6.19 -14.88 18.73
N VAL A 101 -7.03 -14.02 19.35
CA VAL A 101 -8.49 -14.12 19.21
C VAL A 101 -8.94 -14.05 17.74
N VAL A 102 -8.36 -13.15 16.93
CA VAL A 102 -8.71 -13.04 15.50
C VAL A 102 -8.34 -14.32 14.75
N LEU A 103 -7.18 -14.88 15.02
CA LEU A 103 -6.72 -16.11 14.35
C LEU A 103 -7.50 -17.35 14.85
N ASP A 104 -7.72 -17.49 16.16
CA ASP A 104 -8.38 -18.63 16.78
C ASP A 104 -9.86 -18.77 16.40
N THR A 105 -10.52 -17.64 16.16
CA THR A 105 -11.94 -17.60 15.80
C THR A 105 -12.20 -17.67 14.30
N ASN A 106 -11.17 -17.96 13.51
CA ASN A 106 -11.29 -18.08 12.07
C ASN A 106 -11.90 -19.44 11.66
N SER A 107 -13.22 -19.44 11.49
CA SER A 107 -14.01 -20.62 11.09
C SER A 107 -14.90 -20.29 9.89
N PHE A 108 -15.08 -21.25 8.99
CA PHE A 108 -15.90 -21.14 7.79
C PHE A 108 -16.72 -22.41 7.56
N ALA A 109 -17.80 -22.29 6.79
CA ALA A 109 -18.64 -23.42 6.38
C ALA A 109 -18.40 -23.73 4.90
N TYR A 110 -18.21 -25.00 4.56
CA TYR A 110 -18.07 -25.47 3.18
C TYR A 110 -18.68 -26.87 3.04
N LYS A 111 -19.52 -27.09 2.03
CA LYS A 111 -20.23 -28.38 1.81
C LYS A 111 -20.87 -28.92 3.11
N ASP A 112 -21.67 -28.07 3.77
CA ASP A 112 -22.41 -28.37 5.02
C ASP A 112 -21.55 -28.84 6.20
N LYS A 113 -20.24 -28.59 6.15
CA LYS A 113 -19.29 -28.86 7.24
C LYS A 113 -18.64 -27.58 7.71
N TYR A 114 -18.37 -27.52 9.01
CA TYR A 114 -17.65 -26.40 9.63
C TYR A 114 -16.18 -26.73 9.75
N TYR A 115 -15.34 -25.80 9.32
CA TYR A 115 -13.89 -25.90 9.39
C TYR A 115 -13.32 -24.73 10.18
N ARG A 116 -12.25 -24.99 10.93
CA ARG A 116 -11.42 -23.96 11.53
C ARG A 116 -10.10 -23.93 10.81
N GLN A 117 -9.68 -22.74 10.37
CA GLN A 117 -8.42 -22.57 9.68
C GLN A 117 -7.27 -22.69 10.71
N ILE A 118 -6.39 -23.67 10.50
CA ILE A 118 -5.27 -23.98 11.40
C ILE A 118 -3.93 -23.34 10.97
N LYS A 119 -3.82 -22.92 9.70
CA LYS A 119 -2.66 -22.22 9.12
C LYS A 119 -3.10 -21.00 8.33
N GLY A 120 -2.30 -19.95 8.34
CA GLY A 120 -2.62 -18.65 7.75
C GLY A 120 -3.76 -17.93 8.46
N GLY A 121 -4.30 -16.91 7.80
CA GLY A 121 -5.52 -16.22 8.22
C GLY A 121 -6.60 -16.23 7.13
N ALA A 122 -7.78 -15.75 7.48
CA ALA A 122 -8.88 -15.65 6.55
C ALA A 122 -8.54 -14.66 5.44
N MET A 123 -8.68 -15.08 4.19
CA MET A 123 -8.66 -14.15 3.07
C MET A 123 -9.71 -13.05 3.29
N GLY A 124 -9.32 -11.79 3.08
CA GLY A 124 -10.18 -10.62 3.31
C GLY A 124 -10.29 -10.17 4.77
N SER A 125 -9.56 -10.79 5.71
CA SER A 125 -9.37 -10.26 7.06
C SER A 125 -8.35 -9.11 7.03
N PRO A 126 -8.73 -7.87 7.41
CA PRO A 126 -7.80 -6.73 7.41
C PRO A 126 -6.52 -6.98 8.23
N PHE A 127 -6.66 -7.67 9.37
CA PHE A 127 -5.52 -7.94 10.26
C PHE A 127 -4.56 -8.97 9.65
N THR A 128 -5.09 -9.95 8.93
CA THR A 128 -4.26 -11.00 8.32
C THR A 128 -3.29 -10.42 7.30
N MET A 129 -3.69 -9.37 6.57
CA MET A 129 -2.80 -8.70 5.62
C MET A 129 -1.61 -8.04 6.32
N VAL A 130 -1.85 -7.21 7.34
CA VAL A 130 -0.75 -6.56 8.07
C VAL A 130 0.12 -7.56 8.82
N LEU A 131 -0.47 -8.63 9.36
CA LEU A 131 0.28 -9.70 10.02
C LEU A 131 1.22 -10.43 9.06
N ALA A 132 0.73 -10.76 7.86
CA ALA A 132 1.53 -11.37 6.81
C ALA A 132 2.69 -10.48 6.37
N ASN A 133 2.42 -9.20 6.21
CA ASN A 133 3.43 -8.20 5.87
C ASN A 133 4.50 -8.06 6.95
N ILE A 134 4.13 -8.10 8.24
CA ILE A 134 5.08 -8.08 9.35
C ILE A 134 5.92 -9.36 9.39
N TYR A 135 5.30 -10.51 9.14
CA TYR A 135 6.00 -11.78 9.06
C TYR A 135 7.03 -11.80 7.93
N MET A 136 6.62 -11.35 6.73
CA MET A 136 7.52 -11.18 5.59
C MET A 136 8.66 -10.23 5.91
N LEU A 137 8.37 -9.07 6.50
CA LEU A 137 9.40 -8.10 6.83
C LEU A 137 10.54 -8.70 7.67
N GLU A 138 10.24 -9.63 8.58
CA GLU A 138 11.27 -10.31 9.36
C GLU A 138 12.12 -11.26 8.51
N TRP A 139 11.50 -12.06 7.65
CA TRP A 139 12.19 -12.95 6.72
C TRP A 139 13.05 -12.19 5.70
N GLU A 140 12.54 -11.05 5.22
CA GLU A 140 13.19 -10.21 4.20
C GLU A 140 14.46 -9.48 4.73
N GLN A 141 14.70 -9.45 6.04
CA GLN A 141 15.79 -8.65 6.64
C GLN A 141 17.16 -8.97 6.04
N LYS A 142 17.47 -10.25 5.76
CA LYS A 142 18.75 -10.64 5.16
C LYS A 142 18.92 -10.04 3.76
N LEU A 143 17.86 -10.07 2.95
CA LEU A 143 17.87 -9.51 1.60
C LEU A 143 17.97 -7.98 1.63
N ILE A 144 17.20 -7.34 2.52
CA ILE A 144 17.23 -5.88 2.69
C ILE A 144 18.63 -5.41 3.09
N GLN A 145 19.25 -6.07 4.07
CA GLN A 145 20.62 -5.74 4.51
C GLN A 145 21.64 -5.96 3.40
N HIS A 146 21.53 -7.09 2.67
CA HIS A 146 22.40 -7.35 1.52
C HIS A 146 22.30 -6.23 0.47
N GLN A 147 21.09 -5.75 0.19
CA GLN A 147 20.88 -4.67 -0.79
C GLN A 147 21.44 -3.33 -0.30
N GLN A 148 21.28 -3.00 0.99
CA GLN A 148 21.86 -1.80 1.59
C GLN A 148 23.39 -1.78 1.49
N VAL A 149 24.07 -2.91 1.73
CA VAL A 149 25.53 -2.99 1.63
C VAL A 149 26.01 -2.88 0.19
N ASN A 150 25.28 -3.46 -0.76
CA ASN A 150 25.66 -3.52 -2.16
C ASN A 150 25.06 -2.39 -3.02
N HIS A 151 24.46 -1.38 -2.39
CA HIS A 151 23.76 -0.27 -3.02
C HIS A 151 22.64 -0.66 -3.99
N GLY A 152 22.15 -1.89 -3.96
CA GLY A 152 21.09 -2.34 -4.85
C GLY A 152 19.71 -2.00 -4.33
N ILE A 153 18.71 -2.15 -5.21
CA ILE A 153 17.32 -1.87 -4.89
C ILE A 153 16.72 -3.10 -4.24
N TYR A 154 15.94 -2.87 -3.18
CA TYR A 154 14.97 -3.81 -2.66
C TYR A 154 13.61 -3.11 -2.61
N GLY A 155 12.57 -3.75 -3.13
CA GLY A 155 11.22 -3.30 -2.84
C GLY A 155 10.17 -4.37 -3.05
N ARG A 156 9.14 -4.32 -2.20
CA ARG A 156 7.99 -5.21 -2.27
C ARG A 156 6.72 -4.43 -2.62
N TYR A 157 5.91 -5.01 -3.51
CA TYR A 157 4.54 -4.61 -3.77
C TYR A 157 3.61 -5.77 -3.41
N ILE A 158 3.01 -5.71 -2.23
CA ILE A 158 2.15 -6.78 -1.70
C ILE A 158 2.92 -8.11 -1.62
N ASP A 159 2.72 -9.03 -2.58
CA ASP A 159 3.36 -10.35 -2.61
C ASP A 159 4.53 -10.41 -3.61
N ASP A 160 4.61 -9.44 -4.53
CA ASP A 160 5.66 -9.35 -5.54
C ASP A 160 6.89 -8.61 -4.97
N VAL A 161 8.07 -9.21 -5.06
CA VAL A 161 9.34 -8.56 -4.69
C VAL A 161 10.18 -8.28 -5.93
N PHE A 162 10.84 -7.14 -5.94
CA PHE A 162 11.82 -6.76 -6.96
C PHE A 162 13.13 -6.32 -6.32
N MET A 163 14.23 -6.80 -6.89
CA MET A 163 15.59 -6.48 -6.47
C MET A 163 16.52 -6.26 -7.66
N THR A 164 17.61 -5.52 -7.44
CA THR A 164 18.73 -5.46 -8.38
C THR A 164 19.97 -6.14 -7.80
N SER A 165 20.86 -6.65 -8.65
CA SER A 165 22.13 -7.20 -8.20
C SER A 165 23.19 -7.14 -9.29
N ASN A 166 24.43 -6.86 -8.89
CA ASN A 166 25.62 -6.92 -9.75
C ASN A 166 26.39 -8.25 -9.61
N LEU A 167 25.87 -9.19 -8.80
CA LEU A 167 26.42 -10.53 -8.63
C LEU A 167 26.11 -11.43 -9.84
N SER A 168 26.83 -12.54 -9.95
CA SER A 168 26.50 -13.59 -10.90
C SER A 168 25.15 -14.23 -10.57
N LYS A 169 24.49 -14.81 -11.58
CA LYS A 169 23.21 -15.51 -11.40
C LYS A 169 23.29 -16.63 -10.34
N GLU A 170 24.41 -17.33 -10.25
CA GLU A 170 24.63 -18.41 -9.28
C GLU A 170 24.71 -17.88 -7.84
N GLU A 171 25.41 -16.78 -7.62
CA GLU A 171 25.49 -16.13 -6.30
C GLU A 171 24.13 -15.59 -5.85
N ILE A 172 23.34 -15.05 -6.78
CA ILE A 172 21.97 -14.59 -6.51
C ILE A 172 21.09 -15.77 -6.09
N LEU A 173 21.13 -16.88 -6.83
CA LEU A 173 20.36 -18.08 -6.50
C LEU A 173 20.76 -18.62 -5.12
N LYS A 174 22.06 -18.68 -4.83
CA LYS A 174 22.56 -19.09 -3.53
C LYS A 174 22.04 -18.18 -2.40
N LEU A 175 22.08 -16.86 -2.58
CA LEU A 175 21.54 -15.91 -1.61
C LEU A 175 20.04 -16.13 -1.33
N LEU A 176 19.26 -16.35 -2.40
CA LEU A 176 17.82 -16.61 -2.30
C LEU A 176 17.54 -17.96 -1.63
N ASP A 177 18.28 -19.00 -1.97
CA ASP A 177 18.17 -20.33 -1.37
C ASP A 177 18.49 -20.30 0.13
N GLU A 178 19.60 -19.66 0.51
CA GLU A 178 19.97 -19.50 1.91
C GLU A 178 18.92 -18.72 2.70
N THR A 179 18.27 -17.74 2.07
CA THR A 179 17.20 -16.95 2.71
C THR A 179 15.93 -17.80 2.85
N THR A 180 15.55 -18.54 1.81
CA THR A 180 14.37 -19.43 1.82
C THR A 180 14.52 -20.54 2.85
N GLN A 181 15.74 -21.07 3.05
CA GLN A 181 16.02 -22.09 4.07
C GLN A 181 15.82 -21.61 5.52
N THR A 182 15.80 -20.28 5.77
CA THR A 182 15.54 -19.76 7.12
C THR A 182 14.10 -19.99 7.58
N ASP A 183 13.18 -20.18 6.64
CA ASP A 183 11.78 -20.47 6.95
C ASP A 183 11.17 -21.44 5.93
N SER A 184 10.95 -22.67 6.37
CA SER A 184 10.30 -23.74 5.59
C SER A 184 8.87 -23.43 5.11
N ASN A 185 8.21 -22.40 5.66
CA ASN A 185 6.85 -22.01 5.29
C ASN A 185 6.82 -21.01 4.13
N ILE A 186 7.95 -20.40 3.78
CA ILE A 186 8.05 -19.46 2.67
C ILE A 186 8.59 -20.20 1.45
N LYS A 187 7.88 -20.07 0.34
CA LYS A 187 8.28 -20.60 -0.97
C LYS A 187 8.26 -19.46 -1.97
N ILE A 188 9.33 -19.34 -2.73
CA ILE A 188 9.48 -18.29 -3.72
C ILE A 188 9.61 -18.87 -5.12
N THR A 189 9.03 -18.18 -6.09
CA THR A 189 9.25 -18.44 -7.52
C THR A 189 10.00 -17.27 -8.12
N THR A 190 11.22 -17.51 -8.58
CA THR A 190 12.15 -16.43 -8.96
C THR A 190 12.39 -16.38 -10.47
N THR A 191 12.40 -15.17 -11.01
CA THR A 191 12.87 -14.84 -12.35
C THR A 191 14.07 -13.90 -12.24
N ILE A 192 15.18 -14.25 -12.90
CA ILE A 192 16.43 -13.46 -12.91
C ILE A 192 16.82 -13.20 -14.36
N SER A 193 16.92 -11.93 -14.74
CA SER A 193 17.22 -11.52 -16.11
C SER A 193 17.69 -10.07 -16.19
N GLN A 194 18.35 -9.69 -17.29
CA GLN A 194 18.59 -8.29 -17.64
C GLN A 194 17.33 -7.63 -18.23
N THR A 195 16.33 -8.43 -18.62
CA THR A 195 15.03 -7.99 -19.09
C THR A 195 13.94 -8.78 -18.39
N LEU A 196 13.06 -8.11 -17.64
CA LEU A 196 11.92 -8.75 -16.99
C LEU A 196 10.74 -7.79 -16.82
N ASP A 197 9.60 -8.35 -16.48
CA ASP A 197 8.38 -7.61 -16.21
C ASP A 197 8.12 -7.54 -14.70
N TYR A 198 7.78 -6.34 -14.20
CA TYR A 198 7.38 -6.12 -12.81
C TYR A 198 6.22 -5.12 -12.77
N LEU A 199 5.11 -5.52 -12.14
CA LEU A 199 3.85 -4.77 -12.16
C LEU A 199 3.37 -4.53 -13.61
N ASP A 200 3.25 -3.27 -14.02
CA ASP A 200 2.86 -2.83 -15.36
C ASP A 200 4.04 -2.30 -16.20
N VAL A 201 5.27 -2.66 -15.82
CA VAL A 201 6.51 -2.17 -16.44
C VAL A 201 7.40 -3.32 -16.89
N THR A 202 7.81 -3.31 -18.16
CA THR A 202 8.95 -4.10 -18.65
C THR A 202 10.21 -3.28 -18.41
N ILE A 203 11.20 -3.90 -17.76
CA ILE A 203 12.45 -3.30 -17.35
C ILE A 203 13.59 -4.02 -18.08
N GLU A 204 14.42 -3.26 -18.78
CA GLU A 204 15.55 -3.78 -19.57
C GLU A 204 16.84 -3.02 -19.23
N ASN A 205 17.93 -3.75 -19.03
CA ASN A 205 19.27 -3.21 -18.89
C ASN A 205 20.02 -3.33 -20.23
N LYS A 206 20.08 -2.24 -20.98
CA LYS A 206 20.85 -2.13 -22.23
C LYS A 206 22.27 -1.68 -21.95
N ASN A 207 23.12 -2.62 -21.55
CA ASN A 207 24.55 -2.39 -21.31
C ASN A 207 24.83 -1.22 -20.33
N GLY A 208 24.08 -1.15 -19.23
CA GLY A 208 24.17 -0.08 -18.23
C GLY A 208 23.21 1.09 -18.46
N ASN A 209 22.41 1.03 -19.53
CA ASN A 209 21.32 1.98 -19.77
C ASN A 209 19.96 1.33 -19.53
N LEU A 210 19.21 1.89 -18.59
CA LEU A 210 17.84 1.52 -18.27
C LEU A 210 16.94 1.88 -19.44
N LYS A 211 16.25 0.86 -19.96
CA LYS A 211 15.11 1.00 -20.85
C LYS A 211 13.87 0.47 -20.14
N THR A 212 12.78 1.24 -20.18
CA THR A 212 11.49 0.84 -19.60
C THR A 212 10.38 1.05 -20.59
N CYS A 213 9.42 0.13 -20.65
CA CYS A 213 8.20 0.26 -21.44
C CYS A 213 7.01 -0.39 -20.72
N ILE A 214 5.80 -0.19 -21.24
CA ILE A 214 4.61 -0.76 -20.61
C ILE A 214 4.55 -2.26 -20.88
N TYR A 215 4.36 -3.02 -19.81
CA TYR A 215 4.10 -4.44 -19.92
C TYR A 215 2.61 -4.70 -20.16
N HIS A 216 2.31 -5.50 -21.19
CA HIS A 216 0.98 -6.03 -21.47
C HIS A 216 0.99 -7.55 -21.30
N LYS A 217 0.12 -8.07 -20.43
CA LYS A 217 -0.05 -9.52 -20.30
C LYS A 217 -0.61 -10.07 -21.61
N SER A 218 0.00 -11.10 -22.17
CA SER A 218 -0.45 -11.72 -23.44
C SER A 218 -1.91 -12.19 -23.41
N ALA A 219 -2.43 -12.55 -22.23
CA ALA A 219 -3.81 -12.97 -22.02
C ALA A 219 -4.79 -11.82 -21.70
N SER A 220 -4.35 -10.56 -21.61
CA SER A 220 -5.26 -9.45 -21.32
C SER A 220 -6.10 -9.11 -22.55
N GLU A 221 -7.40 -9.26 -22.44
CA GLU A 221 -8.32 -8.72 -23.44
C GLU A 221 -8.23 -7.19 -23.43
N PRO A 222 -8.27 -6.53 -24.60
CA PRO A 222 -8.22 -5.07 -24.72
C PRO A 222 -9.56 -4.43 -24.31
N TYR A 223 -10.23 -4.97 -23.29
CA TYR A 223 -11.52 -4.47 -22.83
C TYR A 223 -11.33 -3.26 -21.92
N ILE A 224 -11.86 -2.13 -22.34
CA ILE A 224 -12.01 -0.93 -21.51
C ILE A 224 -13.48 -0.54 -21.48
N LEU A 225 -13.82 0.52 -20.75
CA LEU A 225 -15.20 1.00 -20.69
C LEU A 225 -15.71 1.34 -22.11
N PRO A 226 -16.76 0.68 -22.64
CA PRO A 226 -17.24 0.97 -23.99
C PRO A 226 -17.77 2.39 -24.11
N TYR A 227 -17.55 3.02 -25.27
CA TYR A 227 -17.98 4.41 -25.50
C TYR A 227 -19.50 4.61 -25.41
N SER A 228 -20.27 3.56 -25.72
CA SER A 228 -21.74 3.50 -25.63
C SER A 228 -22.27 3.38 -24.21
N SER A 229 -21.41 3.14 -23.21
CA SER A 229 -21.83 3.09 -21.81
C SER A 229 -22.34 4.45 -21.33
N ASP A 230 -23.32 4.44 -20.42
CA ASP A 230 -23.99 5.63 -19.88
C ASP A 230 -23.15 6.35 -18.80
N HIS A 231 -21.83 6.34 -18.94
CA HIS A 231 -20.95 7.08 -18.04
C HIS A 231 -20.76 8.51 -18.56
N PRO A 232 -20.58 9.49 -17.66
CA PRO A 232 -20.28 10.86 -18.05
C PRO A 232 -19.07 10.95 -18.98
N ARG A 233 -19.12 11.84 -19.98
CA ARG A 233 -18.05 11.95 -20.99
C ARG A 233 -16.66 12.21 -20.43
N HIS A 234 -16.55 12.86 -19.27
CA HIS A 234 -15.25 13.07 -18.63
C HIS A 234 -14.55 11.76 -18.23
N VAL A 235 -15.30 10.69 -17.94
CA VAL A 235 -14.74 9.35 -17.64
C VAL A 235 -14.04 8.80 -18.89
N HIS A 236 -14.70 8.88 -20.04
CA HIS A 236 -14.15 8.43 -21.33
C HIS A 236 -12.91 9.21 -21.73
N ILE A 237 -12.91 10.53 -21.48
CA ILE A 237 -11.76 11.40 -21.68
C ILE A 237 -10.60 11.00 -20.75
N ASN A 238 -10.90 10.72 -19.48
CA ASN A 238 -9.90 10.34 -18.49
C ASN A 238 -9.27 8.99 -18.76
N ILE A 239 -9.98 8.04 -19.37
CA ILE A 239 -9.40 6.75 -19.78
C ILE A 239 -8.24 6.98 -20.75
N LEU A 240 -8.48 7.75 -21.83
CA LEU A 240 -7.45 8.11 -22.80
C LEU A 240 -6.31 8.90 -22.14
N ASN A 241 -6.64 9.96 -21.39
CA ASN A 241 -5.63 10.83 -20.78
C ASN A 241 -4.76 10.07 -19.76
N ASN A 242 -5.36 9.24 -18.91
CA ASN A 242 -4.62 8.47 -17.91
C ASN A 242 -3.73 7.41 -18.58
N ALA A 243 -4.19 6.79 -19.68
CA ALA A 243 -3.38 5.86 -20.45
C ALA A 243 -2.16 6.55 -21.08
N LEU A 244 -2.33 7.72 -21.69
CA LEU A 244 -1.22 8.51 -22.25
C LEU A 244 -0.26 9.02 -21.18
N VAL A 245 -0.78 9.53 -20.06
CA VAL A 245 0.06 9.95 -18.93
C VAL A 245 0.85 8.77 -18.38
N ARG A 246 0.24 7.59 -18.25
CA ARG A 246 0.92 6.36 -17.82
C ARG A 246 2.02 5.96 -18.80
N ALA A 247 1.72 5.96 -20.10
CA ALA A 247 2.69 5.68 -21.15
C ALA A 247 3.89 6.63 -21.10
N ALA A 248 3.63 7.93 -21.05
CA ALA A 248 4.68 8.94 -20.97
C ALA A 248 5.46 8.91 -19.65
N ARG A 249 4.94 8.28 -18.57
CA ARG A 249 5.69 8.08 -17.32
C ARG A 249 6.59 6.85 -17.37
N ILE A 250 6.16 5.79 -18.04
CA ILE A 250 6.82 4.49 -18.02
C ILE A 250 7.81 4.34 -19.19
N CYS A 251 7.41 4.72 -20.41
CA CYS A 251 8.24 4.54 -21.59
C CYS A 251 9.47 5.44 -21.55
N SER A 252 10.68 4.88 -21.61
CA SER A 252 11.93 5.66 -21.55
C SER A 252 12.30 6.32 -22.89
N THR A 253 11.80 5.79 -24.01
CA THR A 253 12.11 6.26 -25.37
C THR A 253 10.85 6.72 -26.09
N VAL A 254 11.01 7.64 -27.05
CA VAL A 254 9.88 8.17 -27.83
C VAL A 254 9.23 7.11 -28.71
N GLU A 255 10.01 6.15 -29.22
CA GLU A 255 9.53 5.06 -30.05
C GLU A 255 8.62 4.12 -29.27
N ASP A 256 9.04 3.69 -28.08
CA ASP A 256 8.20 2.87 -27.20
C ASP A 256 6.92 3.59 -26.77
N PHE A 257 7.01 4.91 -26.53
CA PHE A 257 5.83 5.72 -26.21
C PHE A 257 4.86 5.80 -27.39
N ASP A 258 5.36 5.99 -28.61
CA ASP A 258 4.53 6.05 -29.81
C ASP A 258 3.87 4.69 -30.09
N MET A 259 4.60 3.59 -29.91
CA MET A 259 4.04 2.23 -30.01
C MET A 259 2.91 2.01 -29.00
N GLU A 260 3.10 2.43 -27.73
CA GLU A 260 2.03 2.36 -26.74
C GLU A 260 0.85 3.29 -27.09
N ARG A 261 1.12 4.51 -27.58
CA ARG A 261 0.09 5.45 -28.02
C ARG A 261 -0.78 4.83 -29.11
N LEU A 262 -0.17 4.17 -30.09
CA LEU A 262 -0.87 3.45 -31.16
C LEU A 262 -1.69 2.27 -30.59
N SER A 263 -1.13 1.52 -29.63
CA SER A 263 -1.86 0.47 -28.93
C SER A 263 -3.11 1.00 -28.22
N ILE A 264 -2.98 2.12 -27.49
CA ILE A 264 -4.09 2.80 -26.82
C ILE A 264 -5.17 3.24 -27.83
N GLU A 265 -4.77 3.81 -28.96
CA GLU A 265 -5.67 4.20 -30.05
C GLU A 265 -6.47 3.01 -30.58
N MET A 266 -5.80 1.87 -30.83
CA MET A 266 -6.45 0.65 -31.27
C MET A 266 -7.43 0.09 -30.23
N ILE A 267 -7.04 0.07 -28.95
CA ILE A 267 -7.92 -0.35 -27.84
C ILE A 267 -9.19 0.51 -27.81
N LEU A 268 -9.06 1.84 -27.91
CA LEU A 268 -10.20 2.75 -27.91
C LEU A 268 -11.13 2.50 -29.11
N LEU A 269 -10.58 2.29 -30.31
CA LEU A 269 -11.36 1.99 -31.51
C LEU A 269 -12.16 0.69 -31.37
N VAL A 270 -11.53 -0.38 -30.87
CA VAL A 270 -12.20 -1.68 -30.64
C VAL A 270 -13.34 -1.56 -29.61
N ASN A 271 -13.23 -0.64 -28.65
CA ASN A 271 -14.27 -0.36 -27.65
C ASN A 271 -15.28 0.72 -28.09
N GLY A 272 -15.32 1.05 -29.39
CA GLY A 272 -16.36 1.87 -30.00
C GLY A 272 -16.17 3.39 -29.85
N TYR A 273 -14.97 3.86 -29.49
CA TYR A 273 -14.70 5.30 -29.38
C TYR A 273 -14.63 5.92 -30.79
N PRO A 274 -15.32 7.06 -31.04
CA PRO A 274 -15.29 7.71 -32.34
C PRO A 274 -13.87 8.22 -32.69
N PRO A 275 -13.38 8.03 -33.94
CA PRO A 275 -12.04 8.51 -34.33
C PRO A 275 -11.82 10.00 -34.07
N LYS A 276 -12.84 10.84 -34.33
CA LYS A 276 -12.78 12.28 -34.04
C LYS A 276 -12.59 12.58 -32.54
N PHE A 277 -13.20 11.78 -31.67
CA PHE A 277 -13.05 11.91 -30.22
C PHE A 277 -11.61 11.56 -29.82
N ILE A 278 -11.08 10.45 -30.32
CA ILE A 278 -9.71 10.01 -30.03
C ILE A 278 -8.71 11.07 -30.49
N GLN A 279 -8.78 11.49 -31.76
CA GLN A 279 -7.86 12.47 -32.34
C GLN A 279 -7.91 13.82 -31.60
N GLN A 280 -9.10 14.31 -31.26
CA GLN A 280 -9.25 15.57 -30.52
C GLN A 280 -8.59 15.48 -29.14
N HIS A 281 -8.81 14.40 -28.41
CA HIS A 281 -8.30 14.26 -27.05
C HIS A 281 -6.81 13.90 -27.02
N MET A 282 -6.28 13.19 -28.01
CA MET A 282 -4.84 13.05 -28.23
C MET A 282 -4.18 14.40 -28.49
N LYS A 283 -4.73 15.20 -29.42
CA LYS A 283 -4.24 16.56 -29.69
C LYS A 283 -4.23 17.42 -28.43
N ASN A 284 -5.31 17.36 -27.64
CA ASN A 284 -5.41 18.12 -26.40
C ASN A 284 -4.34 17.69 -25.37
N PHE A 285 -4.01 16.40 -25.30
CA PHE A 285 -2.92 15.91 -24.44
C PHE A 285 -1.58 16.54 -24.85
N PHE A 286 -1.19 16.44 -26.12
CA PHE A 286 0.09 16.99 -26.58
C PHE A 286 0.15 18.52 -26.49
N MET A 287 -0.94 19.23 -26.80
CA MET A 287 -1.00 20.68 -26.62
C MET A 287 -0.88 21.09 -25.15
N LYS A 288 -1.50 20.35 -24.22
CA LYS A 288 -1.45 20.64 -22.78
C LYS A 288 -0.02 20.62 -22.24
N TYR A 289 0.83 19.76 -22.78
CA TYR A 289 2.23 19.60 -22.35
C TYR A 289 3.23 20.23 -23.33
N ASN A 290 2.78 21.10 -24.25
CA ASN A 290 3.62 21.72 -25.28
C ASN A 290 4.49 20.70 -26.07
N ALA A 291 3.97 19.50 -26.28
CA ALA A 291 4.69 18.34 -26.81
C ALA A 291 4.20 17.94 -28.22
N MET A 292 3.71 18.88 -29.03
CA MET A 292 3.11 18.56 -30.33
C MET A 292 4.10 17.87 -31.28
N ASN A 293 5.37 18.29 -31.28
CA ASN A 293 6.41 17.69 -32.12
C ASN A 293 6.78 16.25 -31.70
N VAL A 294 6.46 15.84 -30.46
CA VAL A 294 6.56 14.42 -30.07
C VAL A 294 5.59 13.59 -30.91
N TRP A 295 4.38 14.11 -31.17
CA TRP A 295 3.37 13.39 -31.93
C TRP A 295 3.59 13.42 -33.44
N THR A 296 4.06 14.55 -33.99
CA THR A 296 4.20 14.71 -35.45
C THR A 296 5.54 14.25 -35.99
N GLU A 297 6.62 14.38 -35.21
CA GLU A 297 7.99 14.21 -35.68
C GLU A 297 8.80 13.20 -34.84
N LEU A 298 8.18 12.59 -33.81
CA LEU A 298 8.88 11.73 -32.85
C LEU A 298 10.11 12.40 -32.24
N ASN A 299 9.99 13.70 -31.90
CA ASN A 299 11.09 14.46 -31.34
C ASN A 299 11.53 13.90 -29.97
N SER A 300 12.69 13.25 -29.93
CA SER A 300 13.23 12.59 -28.74
C SER A 300 13.53 13.57 -27.61
N ASP A 301 14.11 14.74 -27.88
CA ASP A 301 14.49 15.70 -26.84
C ASP A 301 13.27 16.27 -26.12
N LEU A 302 12.23 16.65 -26.90
CA LEU A 302 10.97 17.12 -26.36
C LEU A 302 10.23 16.01 -25.60
N TYR A 303 10.34 14.76 -26.06
CA TYR A 303 9.81 13.62 -25.33
C TYR A 303 10.51 13.42 -23.98
N GLN A 304 11.84 13.54 -23.91
CA GLN A 304 12.55 13.41 -22.63
C GLN A 304 12.12 14.48 -21.62
N GLN A 305 11.83 15.70 -22.07
CA GLN A 305 11.28 16.76 -21.23
C GLN A 305 9.89 16.38 -20.69
N LEU A 306 8.98 15.94 -21.58
CA LEU A 306 7.64 15.47 -21.22
C LEU A 306 7.70 14.31 -20.22
N HIS A 307 8.53 13.31 -20.52
CA HIS A 307 8.72 12.11 -19.71
C HIS A 307 9.24 12.49 -18.32
N HIS A 308 10.24 13.36 -18.23
CA HIS A 308 10.76 13.85 -16.96
C HIS A 308 9.68 14.61 -16.15
N GLU A 309 8.97 15.55 -16.78
CA GLU A 309 7.90 16.31 -16.11
C GLU A 309 6.83 15.38 -15.52
N LEU A 310 6.38 14.40 -16.30
CA LEU A 310 5.30 13.51 -15.89
C LEU A 310 5.74 12.46 -14.87
N LEU A 311 6.95 11.93 -14.98
CA LEU A 311 7.48 10.89 -14.10
C LEU A 311 7.56 11.37 -12.64
N TYR A 312 8.07 12.59 -12.42
CA TYR A 312 8.24 13.16 -11.08
C TYR A 312 6.99 13.84 -10.53
N LYS A 313 5.92 13.94 -11.33
CA LYS A 313 4.63 14.42 -10.83
C LYS A 313 3.96 13.33 -9.98
N PRO A 314 3.68 13.56 -8.69
CA PRO A 314 3.16 12.53 -7.80
C PRO A 314 1.77 12.07 -8.25
N THR A 315 1.56 10.76 -8.25
CA THR A 315 0.26 10.13 -8.48
C THR A 315 -0.68 10.40 -7.30
N HIS A 316 -1.99 10.25 -7.52
CA HIS A 316 -2.97 10.36 -6.44
C HIS A 316 -2.71 9.37 -5.29
N ARG A 317 -2.23 8.15 -5.62
CA ARG A 317 -1.90 7.14 -4.61
C ARG A 317 -0.71 7.58 -3.76
N GLU A 318 0.33 8.13 -4.38
CA GLU A 318 1.50 8.65 -3.66
C GLU A 318 1.15 9.85 -2.79
N GLN A 319 0.32 10.78 -3.29
CA GLN A 319 -0.17 11.91 -2.50
C GLN A 319 -0.91 11.43 -1.25
N LYS A 320 -1.77 10.41 -1.38
CA LYS A 320 -2.48 9.83 -0.25
C LYS A 320 -1.52 9.21 0.78
N VAL A 321 -0.53 8.44 0.33
CA VAL A 321 0.48 7.83 1.22
C VAL A 321 1.32 8.90 1.92
N GLN A 322 1.69 9.98 1.22
CA GLN A 322 2.41 11.11 1.81
C GLN A 322 1.61 11.80 2.91
N LEU A 323 0.31 12.03 2.68
CA LEU A 323 -0.60 12.60 3.69
C LEU A 323 -0.71 11.70 4.94
N GLU A 324 -0.90 10.39 4.73
CA GLU A 324 -0.98 9.41 5.83
C GLU A 324 0.32 9.33 6.65
N THR A 325 1.48 9.42 5.99
CA THR A 325 2.81 9.37 6.64
C THR A 325 3.10 10.64 7.44
N ASN A 326 2.67 11.80 6.92
CA ASN A 326 2.81 13.08 7.61
C ASN A 326 1.95 13.13 8.88
N ASP A 327 0.72 12.60 8.85
CA ASP A 327 -0.14 12.51 10.03
C ASP A 327 0.45 11.65 11.14
N ILE A 328 1.17 10.57 10.81
CA ILE A 328 1.85 9.71 11.81
C ILE A 328 3.05 10.43 12.41
N SER A 329 3.84 11.11 11.57
CA SER A 329 4.99 11.90 12.01
C SER A 329 4.55 13.06 12.90
N LEU A 330 3.45 13.73 12.55
CA LEU A 330 2.79 14.74 13.37
C LEU A 330 2.26 14.14 14.67
N LYS A 331 1.63 12.95 14.68
CA LYS A 331 1.21 12.29 15.93
C LYS A 331 2.37 11.90 16.85
N LYS A 332 3.52 11.51 16.30
CA LYS A 332 4.76 11.30 17.06
C LYS A 332 5.35 12.63 17.56
N ALA A 333 5.30 13.68 16.74
CA ALA A 333 5.78 15.02 17.09
C ALA A 333 4.85 15.76 18.06
N THR A 334 3.53 15.54 18.07
CA THR A 334 2.59 16.25 18.96
C THR A 334 2.74 15.88 20.43
N ASN A 335 3.58 14.90 20.77
CA ASN A 335 4.00 14.70 22.17
C ASN A 335 5.10 15.68 22.60
N TYR A 336 5.73 16.42 21.69
CA TYR A 336 6.73 17.44 21.99
C TYR A 336 6.69 18.59 20.95
N GLU A 337 6.39 19.80 21.43
CA GLU A 337 6.62 21.09 20.75
C GLU A 337 5.56 21.62 19.76
N HIS A 338 4.45 22.13 20.31
CA HIS A 338 3.83 23.35 19.77
C HIS A 338 3.79 24.41 20.87
N LYS A 339 4.72 25.38 20.82
CA LYS A 339 4.80 26.46 21.82
C LYS A 339 3.64 27.47 21.74
N ASP A 340 2.87 27.47 20.65
CA ASP A 340 1.76 28.42 20.45
C ASP A 340 0.38 27.77 20.24
N GLN A 341 0.27 26.44 20.29
CA GLN A 341 -1.01 25.74 20.17
C GLN A 341 -1.09 24.55 21.11
N ILE A 342 -2.18 24.44 21.88
CA ILE A 342 -2.45 23.29 22.74
C ILE A 342 -3.65 22.55 22.18
N TYR A 343 -3.44 21.31 21.80
CA TYR A 343 -4.49 20.39 21.40
C TYR A 343 -4.95 19.60 22.62
N LEU A 344 -6.17 19.89 23.09
CA LEU A 344 -6.77 19.13 24.18
C LEU A 344 -7.87 18.24 23.59
N HIS A 345 -7.57 16.96 23.54
CA HIS A 345 -8.50 15.95 23.09
C HIS A 345 -9.14 15.22 24.27
N TYR A 346 -10.46 15.13 24.28
CA TYR A 346 -11.19 14.36 25.29
C TYR A 346 -11.79 13.09 24.68
N THR A 347 -11.82 12.05 25.51
CA THR A 347 -12.41 10.74 25.20
C THR A 347 -13.81 10.72 25.82
N PHE A 348 -14.80 10.17 25.11
CA PHE A 348 -16.22 9.98 25.50
C PHE A 348 -17.21 11.11 25.17
N GLU A 349 -18.30 10.73 24.50
CA GLU A 349 -19.48 11.56 24.15
C GLU A 349 -20.67 11.35 25.11
N THR A 350 -20.50 10.60 26.20
CA THR A 350 -21.60 10.29 27.13
C THR A 350 -21.57 11.24 28.33
N GLY A 351 -22.25 12.37 28.22
CA GLY A 351 -22.44 13.36 29.29
C GLY A 351 -22.98 14.70 28.77
N PRO A 352 -23.28 15.67 29.64
CA PRO A 352 -23.81 17.00 29.27
C PRO A 352 -22.72 17.88 28.61
N LEU A 353 -22.25 17.45 27.43
CA LEU A 353 -21.15 18.07 26.67
C LEU A 353 -21.58 19.27 25.81
N ILE A 354 -22.89 19.51 25.66
CA ILE A 354 -23.44 20.65 24.89
C ILE A 354 -22.78 21.97 25.32
N ASN A 355 -22.46 22.11 26.62
CA ASN A 355 -21.84 23.30 27.17
C ASN A 355 -20.35 23.14 27.55
N PHE A 356 -19.78 21.93 27.47
CA PHE A 356 -18.40 21.69 27.93
C PHE A 356 -17.37 22.53 27.17
N LYS A 357 -17.46 22.57 25.84
CA LYS A 357 -16.54 23.39 25.02
C LYS A 357 -16.60 24.87 25.41
N LYS A 358 -17.77 25.36 25.81
CA LYS A 358 -17.97 26.75 26.24
C LYS A 358 -17.40 26.98 27.64
N GLN A 359 -17.82 26.18 28.61
CA GLN A 359 -17.36 26.28 30.00
C GLN A 359 -15.85 26.10 30.14
N TYR A 360 -15.26 25.15 29.40
CA TYR A 360 -13.82 24.94 29.42
C TYR A 360 -13.06 26.13 28.84
N ARG A 361 -13.57 26.75 27.76
CA ARG A 361 -12.97 27.97 27.21
C ARG A 361 -13.08 29.15 28.17
N GLU A 362 -14.17 29.27 28.91
CA GLU A 362 -14.34 30.30 29.95
C GLU A 362 -13.32 30.11 31.09
N ILE A 363 -13.15 28.88 31.57
CA ILE A 363 -12.14 28.55 32.59
C ILE A 363 -10.73 28.79 32.03
N TRP A 364 -10.45 28.37 30.79
CA TRP A 364 -9.16 28.57 30.13
C TRP A 364 -8.81 30.06 30.03
N GLY A 365 -9.75 30.87 29.56
CA GLY A 365 -9.60 32.32 29.47
C GLY A 365 -9.33 32.96 30.83
N LYS A 366 -10.08 32.55 31.86
CA LYS A 366 -9.97 33.12 33.21
C LYS A 366 -8.64 32.81 33.91
N TYR A 367 -8.14 31.57 33.79
CA TYR A 367 -7.02 31.10 34.61
C TYR A 367 -5.70 30.95 33.84
N TYR A 368 -5.73 30.86 32.51
CA TYR A 368 -4.53 30.60 31.70
C TYR A 368 -4.20 31.73 30.72
N VAL A 369 -5.16 32.60 30.39
CA VAL A 369 -4.99 33.75 29.49
C VAL A 369 -5.09 35.06 30.29
N TYR A 370 -4.07 35.34 31.11
CA TYR A 370 -3.96 36.58 31.88
C TYR A 370 -2.64 37.32 31.56
N PRO A 371 -2.54 38.63 31.84
CA PRO A 371 -1.32 39.41 31.62
C PRO A 371 -0.17 38.85 32.46
N GLY A 372 0.87 38.32 31.81
CA GLY A 372 2.02 37.65 32.45
C GLY A 372 2.01 36.12 32.35
N SER A 373 0.94 35.50 31.85
CA SER A 373 0.90 34.06 31.58
C SER A 373 1.78 33.69 30.39
N ARG A 374 2.57 32.61 30.55
CA ARG A 374 3.34 31.98 29.44
C ARG A 374 2.45 31.41 28.33
N LEU A 375 1.17 31.19 28.62
CA LEU A 375 0.18 30.58 27.72
C LEU A 375 -0.76 31.62 27.06
N ARG A 376 -0.48 32.91 27.24
CA ARG A 376 -1.34 34.00 26.75
C ARG A 376 -1.54 33.98 25.23
N ASN A 377 -0.50 33.63 24.48
CA ASN A 377 -0.56 33.57 23.02
C ASN A 377 -0.86 32.15 22.50
N THR A 378 -1.10 31.19 23.40
CA THR A 378 -1.29 29.79 23.04
C THR A 378 -2.75 29.54 22.66
N ARG A 379 -2.99 29.10 21.42
CA ARG A 379 -4.32 28.79 20.91
C ARG A 379 -4.77 27.41 21.39
N LEU A 380 -5.82 27.36 22.21
CA LEU A 380 -6.43 26.11 22.65
C LEU A 380 -7.39 25.56 21.58
N ILE A 381 -7.13 24.34 21.11
CA ILE A 381 -7.99 23.62 20.16
C ILE A 381 -8.58 22.40 20.88
N LEU A 382 -9.91 22.43 21.07
CA LEU A 382 -10.67 21.34 21.68
C LEU A 382 -11.19 20.40 20.60
N GLY A 383 -10.69 19.17 20.56
CA GLY A 383 -11.13 18.14 19.62
C GLY A 383 -11.70 16.91 20.33
N THR A 384 -12.63 16.20 19.69
CA THR A 384 -12.99 14.85 20.10
C THR A 384 -12.02 13.88 19.43
N ILE A 385 -11.35 13.03 20.21
CA ILE A 385 -10.69 11.86 19.63
C ILE A 385 -11.77 10.80 19.50
N LEU A 386 -12.25 10.58 18.27
CA LEU A 386 -12.92 9.34 17.90
C LEU A 386 -11.86 8.25 17.73
N ASN A 387 -11.12 7.95 18.79
CA ASN A 387 -10.51 6.63 18.88
C ASN A 387 -11.70 5.71 19.02
N ARG A 388 -12.06 5.01 17.95
CA ARG A 388 -13.01 3.91 18.05
C ARG A 388 -12.41 2.95 19.07
N THR A 389 -12.89 3.02 20.30
CA THR A 389 -12.46 2.10 21.35
C THR A 389 -12.85 0.70 20.89
N LEU A 390 -12.08 -0.32 21.27
CA LEU A 390 -12.45 -1.71 21.01
C LEU A 390 -13.92 -1.94 21.41
N GLN A 391 -14.35 -1.34 22.52
CA GLN A 391 -15.72 -1.37 22.99
C GLN A 391 -16.75 -0.75 22.02
N SER A 392 -16.45 0.38 21.38
CA SER A 392 -17.32 0.98 20.35
C SER A 392 -17.43 0.13 19.08
N LEU A 393 -16.43 -0.73 18.83
CA LEU A 393 -16.40 -1.66 17.70
C LEU A 393 -17.01 -3.02 18.05
N LEU A 394 -17.17 -3.38 19.32
CA LEU A 394 -17.81 -4.63 19.72
C LEU A 394 -19.34 -4.47 19.66
N ILE A 395 -20.01 -5.33 18.90
CA ILE A 395 -21.47 -5.32 18.73
C ILE A 395 -22.14 -5.62 20.09
N HIS A 396 -22.87 -4.67 20.65
CA HIS A 396 -23.67 -4.85 21.87
C HIS A 396 -24.97 -5.66 21.67
N LYS A 397 -25.37 -5.93 20.43
CA LYS A 397 -26.51 -6.81 20.15
C LYS A 397 -26.06 -8.26 20.14
N LYS A 398 -26.34 -8.97 21.24
CA LYS A 398 -26.41 -10.43 21.25
C LYS A 398 -27.22 -10.86 20.01
N PRO A 399 -26.72 -11.76 19.15
CA PRO A 399 -27.52 -12.27 18.03
C PRO A 399 -28.86 -12.79 18.57
N LYS A 400 -29.95 -12.58 17.83
CA LYS A 400 -31.27 -13.07 18.24
C LYS A 400 -31.16 -14.56 18.60
N LYS A 401 -31.78 -14.97 19.71
CA LYS A 401 -31.77 -16.37 20.19
C LYS A 401 -32.13 -17.36 19.09
N ASP A 402 -32.95 -16.95 18.13
CA ASP A 402 -33.40 -17.72 16.96
C ASP A 402 -32.25 -18.25 16.08
N ILE A 403 -31.08 -17.60 16.08
CA ILE A 403 -29.88 -18.06 15.36
C ILE A 403 -29.17 -19.18 16.12
N LEU A 404 -29.28 -19.22 17.46
CA LEU A 404 -28.68 -20.25 18.32
C LEU A 404 -29.60 -21.47 18.48
N THR A 405 -30.92 -21.30 18.41
CA THR A 405 -31.89 -22.41 18.58
C THR A 405 -32.12 -23.25 17.33
N LYS A 406 -31.68 -22.81 16.14
CA LYS A 406 -31.69 -23.67 14.94
C LYS A 406 -30.73 -24.87 15.00
N MET A 407 -29.91 -25.00 16.06
CA MET A 407 -29.05 -26.17 16.28
C MET A 407 -29.72 -27.31 17.06
N GLU A 408 -30.83 -27.07 17.78
CA GLU A 408 -31.52 -28.13 18.52
C GLU A 408 -32.69 -28.75 17.73
N SER A 409 -33.38 -27.97 16.89
CA SER A 409 -34.56 -28.46 16.18
C SER A 409 -34.26 -29.38 15.00
N THR A 410 -33.06 -29.34 14.41
CA THR A 410 -32.65 -30.27 13.34
C THR A 410 -32.14 -31.62 13.84
N ARG A 411 -31.85 -31.78 15.15
CA ARG A 411 -31.51 -33.09 15.73
C ARG A 411 -32.74 -33.91 16.14
N LEU A 412 -33.89 -33.28 16.34
CA LEU A 412 -35.15 -33.96 16.71
C LEU A 412 -36.03 -34.33 15.50
N ALA A 413 -35.67 -33.90 14.29
CA ALA A 413 -36.36 -34.29 13.05
C ALA A 413 -35.66 -35.44 12.30
N ALA A 414 -34.60 -36.02 12.88
CA ALA A 414 -33.82 -37.12 12.29
C ALA A 414 -33.56 -38.27 13.29
N SER A 415 -34.45 -38.45 14.26
CA SER A 415 -34.51 -39.63 15.15
C SER A 415 -35.77 -40.44 14.86
#